data_AF-A0A1I6F0T2-F1
#
_entry.id   AF-A0A1I6F0T2-F1
#
_cell.length_a   1.000
_cell.length_b   1.000
_cell.length_c   1.000
_cell.angle_alpha   90.00
_cell.angle_beta   90.00
_cell.angle_gamma   90.00
#
_symmetry.space_group_name_H-M   'P 1'
#
loop_
_entity.id
_entity.type
_entity.pdbx_description
1 polymer ?
#
loop_
_entity_poly.entity_id
_entity_poly.type
_entity_poly.pdbx_seq_one_letter_code
_entity_poly.pdbx_strand_id
1 'polypeptide(L)'
;MDLVDTWRALLGDVGKPAPQVDWAAVEAELGTALPADYRVLAENYPGLDIGQFLSVFHPVSSGPDEFSLREFAEQTLGNLRKLREDVPGLIPHPLHPEPGGVLPWGVTDNNDFLCWLRKGEPDEWPVVVTSVHEWWVHEGNMQSFLVGVLKREIVCPLFPDDFPDEDVVVESV
;
A
#
# COMPACT_ATOMS: atom_id res chain seq x y z
N MET A 1 8.45 10.39 -17.88
CA MET A 1 7.04 9.96 -17.92
C MET A 1 6.39 10.57 -16.71
N ASP A 2 5.22 11.18 -16.85
CA ASP A 2 4.49 11.64 -15.66
C ASP A 2 3.91 10.45 -14.88
N LEU A 3 3.40 10.71 -13.67
CA LEU A 3 2.87 9.67 -12.79
C LEU A 3 1.70 8.91 -13.42
N VAL A 4 0.80 9.63 -14.11
CA VAL A 4 -0.40 9.06 -14.73
C VAL A 4 -0.01 8.10 -15.85
N ASP A 5 0.89 8.52 -16.73
CA ASP A 5 1.39 7.69 -17.82
C ASP A 5 2.11 6.45 -17.30
N THR A 6 2.84 6.58 -16.18
CA THR A 6 3.53 5.44 -15.56
C THR A 6 2.52 4.43 -15.02
N TRP A 7 1.47 4.88 -14.32
CA TRP A 7 0.43 3.98 -13.83
C TRP A 7 -0.35 3.32 -14.96
N ARG A 8 -0.70 4.06 -16.02
CA ARG A 8 -1.37 3.49 -17.19
C ARG A 8 -0.54 2.45 -17.91
N ALA A 9 0.76 2.70 -18.07
CA ALA A 9 1.66 1.74 -18.69
C ALA A 9 1.83 0.47 -17.84
N LEU A 10 1.74 0.60 -16.51
CA LEU A 10 1.93 -0.50 -15.57
C LEU A 10 0.67 -1.34 -15.35
N LEU A 11 -0.47 -0.68 -15.16
CA LEU A 11 -1.72 -1.29 -14.67
C LEU A 11 -2.78 -1.47 -15.76
N GLY A 12 -2.63 -0.79 -16.90
CA GLY A 12 -3.60 -0.85 -17.99
C GLY A 12 -4.95 -0.22 -17.63
N ASP A 13 -6.00 -0.69 -18.29
CA ASP A 13 -7.39 -0.31 -18.05
C ASP A 13 -8.06 -1.38 -17.18
N VAL A 14 -8.63 -0.97 -16.05
CA VAL A 14 -9.29 -1.86 -15.07
C VAL A 14 -10.82 -1.82 -15.18
N GLY A 15 -11.38 -1.13 -16.17
CA GLY A 15 -12.80 -1.19 -16.51
C GLY A 15 -13.77 -0.51 -15.54
N LYS A 16 -13.30 0.02 -14.41
CA LYS A 16 -14.08 0.83 -13.45
C LYS A 16 -13.43 2.20 -13.25
N PRO A 17 -14.21 3.29 -13.17
CA PRO A 17 -13.68 4.62 -12.85
C PRO A 17 -13.25 4.70 -11.38
N ALA A 18 -12.23 5.54 -11.11
CA ALA A 18 -11.86 5.89 -9.75
C ALA A 18 -12.99 6.66 -9.03
N PRO A 19 -13.28 6.36 -7.76
CA PRO A 19 -14.13 7.19 -6.91
C PRO A 19 -13.52 8.59 -6.73
N GLN A 20 -14.38 9.60 -6.53
CA GLN A 20 -13.89 10.95 -6.19
C GLN A 20 -13.31 10.97 -4.78
N VAL A 21 -12.17 11.65 -4.62
CA VAL A 21 -11.46 11.76 -3.34
C VAL A 21 -11.43 13.21 -2.88
N ASP A 22 -11.92 13.47 -1.67
CA ASP A 22 -11.64 14.72 -0.95
C ASP A 22 -10.36 14.53 -0.15
N TRP A 23 -9.22 14.92 -0.75
CA TRP A 23 -7.91 14.75 -0.11
C TRP A 23 -7.78 15.51 1.20
N ALA A 24 -8.40 16.68 1.33
CA ALA A 24 -8.34 17.44 2.57
C ALA A 24 -9.03 16.68 3.71
N ALA A 25 -10.17 16.05 3.44
CA ALA A 25 -10.85 15.19 4.42
C ALA A 25 -10.04 13.94 4.74
N VAL A 26 -9.54 13.22 3.73
CA VAL A 26 -8.73 11.99 3.90
C VAL A 26 -7.47 12.26 4.72
N GLU A 27 -6.72 13.30 4.39
CA GLU A 27 -5.48 13.65 5.10
C GLU A 27 -5.76 14.16 6.52
N ALA A 28 -6.88 14.86 6.75
CA ALA A 28 -7.30 15.27 8.09
C ALA A 28 -7.69 14.07 8.97
N GLU A 29 -8.40 13.09 8.40
CA GLU A 29 -8.81 11.88 9.10
C GLU A 29 -7.65 10.92 9.38
N LEU A 30 -6.71 10.79 8.44
CA LEU A 30 -5.47 10.02 8.62
C LEU A 30 -4.45 10.77 9.48
N GLY A 31 -4.57 12.08 9.66
CA GLY A 31 -3.62 12.90 10.41
C GLY A 31 -2.24 13.02 9.74
N THR A 32 -2.17 12.81 8.42
CA THR A 32 -0.95 12.93 7.63
C THR A 32 -1.27 13.17 6.16
N ALA A 33 -0.43 13.95 5.47
CA ALA A 33 -0.43 13.98 4.01
C ALA A 33 -0.03 12.60 3.44
N LEU A 34 -0.45 12.30 2.22
CA LEU A 34 -0.09 11.07 1.51
C LEU A 34 0.85 11.33 0.33
N PRO A 35 1.67 10.33 -0.05
CA PRO A 35 2.58 10.44 -1.20
C PRO A 35 1.84 10.81 -2.49
N ALA A 36 2.45 11.66 -3.32
CA ALA A 36 1.86 12.09 -4.59
C ALA A 36 1.63 10.93 -5.57
N ASP A 37 2.48 9.91 -5.57
CA ASP A 37 2.34 8.74 -6.42
C ASP A 37 1.07 7.93 -6.10
N TYR A 38 0.75 7.74 -4.82
CA TYR A 38 -0.49 7.15 -4.35
C TYR A 38 -1.71 8.02 -4.67
N ARG A 39 -1.61 9.34 -4.46
CA ARG A 39 -2.74 10.24 -4.75
C ARG A 39 -3.11 10.21 -6.23
N VAL A 40 -2.11 10.26 -7.12
CA VAL A 40 -2.34 10.14 -8.56
C VAL A 40 -2.86 8.75 -8.93
N LEU A 41 -2.41 7.68 -8.27
CA LEU A 41 -2.96 6.33 -8.45
C LEU A 41 -4.47 6.32 -8.13
N ALA A 42 -4.84 6.74 -6.92
CA ALA A 42 -6.23 6.74 -6.44
C ALA A 42 -7.15 7.68 -7.23
N GLU A 43 -6.64 8.77 -7.82
CA GLU A 43 -7.43 9.64 -8.69
C GLU A 43 -7.76 8.99 -10.05
N ASN A 44 -7.01 7.97 -10.46
CA ASN A 44 -7.11 7.35 -11.78
C ASN A 44 -7.58 5.89 -11.74
N TYR A 45 -7.45 5.23 -10.59
CA TYR A 45 -7.82 3.84 -10.37
C TYR A 45 -8.67 3.67 -9.10
N PRO A 46 -9.68 2.78 -9.10
CA PRO A 46 -10.34 2.34 -7.87
C PRO A 46 -9.38 1.49 -7.03
N GLY A 47 -9.89 0.81 -6.00
CA GLY A 47 -9.12 -0.24 -5.34
C GLY A 47 -8.66 -1.28 -6.37
N LEU A 48 -7.46 -1.82 -6.18
CA LEU A 48 -6.84 -2.73 -7.14
C LEU A 48 -6.58 -4.08 -6.52
N ASP A 49 -6.70 -5.11 -7.34
CA ASP A 49 -6.11 -6.43 -7.14
C ASP A 49 -5.11 -6.68 -8.27
N ILE A 50 -3.88 -7.03 -7.90
CA ILE A 50 -2.77 -7.24 -8.82
C ILE A 50 -2.36 -8.71 -8.74
N GLY A 51 -2.64 -9.44 -9.82
CA GLY A 51 -2.29 -10.84 -9.99
C GLY A 51 -2.98 -11.80 -9.02
N GLN A 52 -4.17 -11.46 -8.50
CA GLN A 52 -4.85 -12.23 -7.44
C GLN A 52 -3.99 -12.42 -6.20
N PHE A 53 -3.00 -11.55 -6.01
CA PHE A 53 -1.98 -11.67 -4.99
C PHE A 53 -1.88 -10.40 -4.14
N LEU A 54 -1.78 -9.21 -4.76
CA LEU A 54 -1.53 -7.96 -4.04
C LEU A 54 -2.73 -7.02 -4.22
N SER A 55 -3.43 -6.73 -3.12
CA SER A 55 -4.51 -5.74 -3.10
C SER A 55 -4.01 -4.37 -2.63
N VAL A 56 -4.42 -3.31 -3.33
CA VAL A 56 -4.15 -1.91 -2.99
C VAL A 56 -5.46 -1.24 -2.58
N PHE A 57 -5.50 -0.74 -1.34
CA PHE A 57 -6.71 -0.10 -0.81
C PHE A 57 -6.87 1.32 -1.34
N HIS A 58 -8.09 1.66 -1.74
CA HIS A 58 -8.47 3.00 -2.15
C HIS A 58 -8.74 3.90 -0.92
N PRO A 59 -8.49 5.23 -0.96
CA PRO A 59 -8.72 6.09 0.20
C PRO A 59 -10.18 6.17 0.66
N VAL A 60 -11.13 5.91 -0.26
CA VAL A 60 -12.57 5.85 0.05
C VAL A 60 -13.11 4.48 -0.35
N SER A 61 -14.06 3.94 0.43
CA SER A 61 -14.75 2.71 0.06
C SER A 61 -15.80 3.00 -1.02
N SER A 62 -15.99 2.05 -1.95
CA SER A 62 -17.01 2.16 -3.00
C SER A 62 -18.30 1.45 -2.63
N GLY A 63 -18.34 0.75 -1.48
CA GLY A 63 -19.48 -0.01 -1.00
C GLY A 63 -19.39 -0.37 0.49
N PRO A 64 -20.49 -0.91 1.07
CA PRO A 64 -20.59 -1.24 2.50
C PRO A 64 -19.74 -2.43 2.94
N ASP A 65 -19.32 -3.28 2.00
CA ASP A 65 -18.52 -4.48 2.26
C ASP A 65 -17.02 -4.29 1.90
N GLU A 66 -16.62 -3.06 1.55
CA GLU A 66 -15.25 -2.70 1.18
C GLU A 66 -14.60 -1.85 2.29
N PHE A 67 -13.34 -2.14 2.62
CA PHE A 67 -12.56 -1.28 3.49
C PHE A 67 -11.94 -0.12 2.70
N SER A 68 -12.06 1.10 3.23
CA SER A 68 -11.18 2.19 2.84
C SER A 68 -9.75 1.97 3.37
N LEU A 69 -8.77 2.66 2.79
CA LEU A 69 -7.39 2.73 3.30
C LEU A 69 -7.36 2.99 4.81
N ARG A 70 -8.18 3.94 5.27
CA ARG A 70 -8.24 4.35 6.68
C ARG A 70 -8.72 3.21 7.56
N GLU A 71 -9.85 2.59 7.22
CA GLU A 71 -10.42 1.50 8.02
C GLU A 71 -9.49 0.28 8.05
N PHE A 72 -8.90 -0.07 6.90
CA PHE A 72 -7.88 -1.12 6.82
C PHE A 72 -6.66 -0.80 7.71
N ALA A 73 -6.11 0.41 7.59
CA ALA A 73 -4.96 0.84 8.38
C ALA A 73 -5.27 0.82 9.88
N GLU A 74 -6.43 1.33 10.30
CA GLU A 74 -6.86 1.35 11.71
C GLU A 74 -6.96 -0.07 12.29
N GLN A 75 -7.59 -1.00 11.56
CA GLN A 75 -7.73 -2.38 11.99
C GLN A 75 -6.36 -3.06 12.10
N THR A 76 -5.52 -2.95 11.06
CA THR A 76 -4.18 -3.56 11.03
C THR A 76 -3.29 -2.99 12.12
N LEU A 77 -3.25 -1.67 12.29
CA LEU A 77 -2.47 -1.03 13.35
C LEU A 77 -2.99 -1.39 14.75
N GLY A 78 -4.30 -1.58 14.92
CA GLY A 78 -4.88 -2.09 16.17
C GLY A 78 -4.33 -3.47 16.54
N ASN A 79 -4.29 -4.39 15.58
CA ASN A 79 -3.74 -5.73 15.76
C ASN A 79 -2.23 -5.69 16.05
N LEU A 80 -1.47 -4.87 15.31
CA LEU A 80 -0.02 -4.71 15.54
C LEU A 80 0.29 -4.11 16.92
N ARG A 81 -0.51 -3.17 17.42
CA ARG A 81 -0.34 -2.62 18.78
C ARG A 81 -0.56 -3.68 19.84
N LYS A 82 -1.63 -4.48 19.73
CA LYS A 82 -1.90 -5.58 20.65
C LYS A 82 -0.75 -6.59 20.64
N LEU A 83 -0.27 -6.96 19.45
CA LEU A 83 0.83 -7.90 19.33
C LEU A 83 2.15 -7.35 19.88
N ARG A 84 2.40 -6.04 19.73
CA ARG A 84 3.56 -5.37 20.34
C ARG A 84 3.54 -5.43 21.88
N GLU A 85 2.36 -5.43 22.48
CA GLU A 85 2.17 -5.62 23.93
C GLU A 85 2.36 -7.08 24.34
N ASP A 86 1.78 -8.01 23.60
CA ASP A 86 1.83 -9.45 23.88
C ASP A 86 3.24 -10.05 23.65
N VAL A 87 3.99 -9.53 22.67
CA VAL A 87 5.33 -10.01 22.30
C VAL A 87 6.30 -8.82 22.14
N PRO A 88 6.89 -8.33 23.25
CA PRO A 88 7.82 -7.21 23.21
C PRO A 88 9.01 -7.47 22.27
N GLY A 89 9.29 -6.50 21.39
CA GLY A 89 10.39 -6.55 20.42
C GLY A 89 10.05 -7.20 19.08
N LEU A 90 8.85 -7.77 18.91
CA LEU A 90 8.42 -8.34 17.62
C LEU A 90 8.18 -7.27 16.55
N ILE A 91 7.72 -6.08 16.95
CA ILE A 91 7.41 -4.97 16.05
C ILE A 91 8.58 -3.96 16.11
N PRO A 92 9.46 -3.90 15.09
CA PRO A 92 10.69 -3.11 15.16
C PRO A 92 10.49 -1.62 14.79
N HIS A 93 9.35 -1.28 14.18
CA HIS A 93 9.03 0.10 13.76
C HIS A 93 7.98 0.75 14.66
N PRO A 94 7.99 2.10 14.79
CA PRO A 94 6.85 2.81 15.35
C PRO A 94 5.60 2.54 14.51
N LEU A 95 4.43 2.70 15.11
CA LEU A 95 3.14 2.48 14.46
C LEU A 95 2.41 3.81 14.31
N HIS A 96 1.88 4.14 13.13
CA HIS A 96 1.07 5.36 12.96
C HIS A 96 -0.01 5.45 14.08
N PRO A 97 -0.23 6.62 14.72
CA PRO A 97 0.30 7.94 14.39
C PRO A 97 1.65 8.31 15.04
N GLU A 98 2.35 7.38 15.69
CA GLU A 98 3.68 7.64 16.28
C GLU A 98 4.63 8.24 15.22
N PRO A 99 5.50 9.21 15.58
CA PRO A 99 6.43 9.82 14.63
C PRO A 99 7.27 8.77 13.89
N GLY A 100 7.32 8.86 12.56
CA GLY A 100 8.03 7.88 11.72
C GLY A 100 7.34 6.51 11.61
N GLY A 101 6.12 6.36 12.15
CA GLY A 101 5.47 5.06 12.23
C GLY A 101 4.88 4.58 10.91
N VAL A 102 4.86 3.25 10.75
CA VAL A 102 4.34 2.59 9.55
C VAL A 102 2.84 2.82 9.38
N LEU A 103 2.41 2.97 8.12
CA LEU A 103 1.02 3.14 7.71
C LEU A 103 0.67 2.10 6.62
N PRO A 104 -0.16 1.09 6.92
CA PRO A 104 -0.57 0.08 5.94
C PRO A 104 -1.37 0.67 4.78
N TRP A 105 -1.13 0.17 3.57
CA TRP A 105 -1.83 0.58 2.34
C TRP A 105 -2.19 -0.56 1.39
N GLY A 106 -1.59 -1.72 1.58
CA GLY A 106 -1.88 -2.91 0.79
C GLY A 106 -1.73 -4.17 1.62
N VAL A 107 -2.28 -5.25 1.07
CA VAL A 107 -2.20 -6.59 1.67
C VAL A 107 -2.00 -7.60 0.55
N THR A 108 -1.27 -8.66 0.84
CA THR A 108 -1.20 -9.81 -0.06
C THR A 108 -2.25 -10.88 0.30
N ASP A 109 -2.51 -11.83 -0.59
CA ASP A 109 -3.46 -12.94 -0.39
C ASP A 109 -3.08 -13.85 0.80
N ASN A 110 -1.79 -13.94 1.12
CA ASN A 110 -1.22 -14.63 2.27
C ASN A 110 -1.09 -13.74 3.51
N ASN A 111 -1.70 -12.55 3.49
CA ASN A 111 -1.86 -11.63 4.62
C ASN A 111 -0.54 -10.98 5.11
N ASP A 112 0.41 -10.75 4.19
CA ASP A 112 1.53 -9.85 4.40
C ASP A 112 1.08 -8.41 4.13
N PHE A 113 1.57 -7.47 4.92
CA PHE A 113 1.19 -6.06 4.83
C PHE A 113 2.22 -5.25 4.06
N LEU A 114 1.72 -4.42 3.15
CA LEU A 114 2.49 -3.37 2.52
C LEU A 114 2.20 -2.05 3.23
N CYS A 115 3.25 -1.41 3.71
CA CYS A 115 3.17 -0.20 4.52
C CYS A 115 4.08 0.90 3.97
N TRP A 116 3.70 2.16 4.17
CA TRP A 116 4.63 3.28 4.06
C TRP A 116 5.35 3.44 5.40
N LEU A 117 6.67 3.60 5.38
CA LEU A 117 7.46 4.03 6.53
C LEU A 117 7.56 5.56 6.50
N ARG A 118 6.86 6.25 7.39
CA ARG A 118 6.67 7.72 7.31
C ARG A 118 7.89 8.55 7.76
N LYS A 119 9.05 8.26 7.20
CA LYS A 119 10.32 8.90 7.50
C LYS A 119 10.56 10.06 6.51
N GLY A 120 10.59 11.28 7.02
CA GLY A 120 10.79 12.47 6.17
C GLY A 120 9.53 12.88 5.41
N GLU A 121 9.71 13.43 4.22
CA GLU A 121 8.63 13.94 3.38
C GLU A 121 7.81 12.79 2.74
N PRO A 122 6.49 12.94 2.57
CA PRO A 122 5.61 11.89 2.03
C PRO A 122 6.09 11.25 0.72
N ASP A 123 6.57 12.04 -0.23
CA ASP A 123 6.97 11.54 -1.56
C ASP A 123 8.22 10.66 -1.53
N GLU A 124 8.93 10.64 -0.40
CA GLU A 124 10.17 9.86 -0.19
C GLU A 124 9.98 8.70 0.80
N TRP A 125 8.76 8.46 1.28
CA TRP A 125 8.51 7.40 2.26
C TRP A 125 8.88 6.01 1.70
N PRO A 126 9.79 5.27 2.36
CA PRO A 126 10.11 3.89 1.99
C PRO A 126 8.89 2.97 2.08
N VAL A 127 8.92 1.89 1.30
CA VAL A 127 7.94 0.80 1.43
C VAL A 127 8.48 -0.26 2.38
N VAL A 128 7.62 -0.70 3.29
CA VAL A 128 7.85 -1.84 4.17
C VAL A 128 6.92 -2.97 3.74
N VAL A 129 7.44 -4.17 3.59
CA VAL A 129 6.66 -5.40 3.44
C VAL A 129 6.87 -6.24 4.69
N THR A 130 5.79 -6.74 5.29
CA THR A 130 5.88 -7.49 6.54
C THR A 130 4.86 -8.61 6.68
N SER A 131 5.35 -9.78 7.07
CA SER A 131 4.57 -10.94 7.55
C SER A 131 4.34 -10.87 9.07
N VAL A 132 4.56 -9.69 9.67
CA VAL A 132 4.64 -9.42 11.11
C VAL A 132 5.89 -10.01 11.78
N HIS A 133 6.32 -11.20 11.38
CA HIS A 133 7.55 -11.85 11.86
C HIS A 133 8.80 -11.35 11.15
N GLU A 134 8.68 -11.00 9.88
CA GLU A 134 9.75 -10.43 9.07
C GLU A 134 9.35 -9.05 8.57
N TRP A 135 10.34 -8.16 8.46
CA TRP A 135 10.17 -6.76 8.07
C TRP A 135 11.25 -6.42 7.06
N TRP A 136 10.86 -6.25 5.80
CA TRP A 136 11.77 -5.88 4.73
C TRP A 136 11.46 -4.46 4.25
N VAL A 137 12.51 -3.68 4.03
CA VAL A 137 12.42 -2.28 3.64
C VAL A 137 12.97 -2.12 2.23
N HIS A 138 12.16 -1.51 1.36
CA HIS A 138 12.59 -0.96 0.09
C HIS A 138 12.77 0.55 0.24
N GLU A 139 13.99 1.05 0.03
CA GLU A 139 14.37 2.47 0.20
C GLU A 139 13.86 3.39 -0.93
N GLY A 140 12.68 3.12 -1.47
CA GLY A 140 12.01 3.93 -2.48
C GLY A 140 10.51 4.02 -2.23
N ASN A 141 9.87 4.98 -2.92
CA ASN A 141 8.44 5.22 -2.81
C ASN A 141 7.59 4.10 -3.43
N MET A 142 6.26 4.20 -3.27
CA MET A 142 5.30 3.19 -3.71
C MET A 142 5.40 2.93 -5.22
N GLN A 143 5.55 3.98 -6.02
CA GLN A 143 5.74 3.85 -7.47
C GLN A 143 6.99 3.04 -7.81
N SER A 144 8.14 3.41 -7.26
CA SER A 144 9.39 2.69 -7.54
C SER A 144 9.30 1.23 -7.12
N PHE A 145 8.62 0.94 -6.01
CA PHE A 145 8.40 -0.41 -5.52
C PHE A 145 7.51 -1.22 -6.47
N LEU A 146 6.30 -0.74 -6.76
CA LEU A 146 5.34 -1.47 -7.61
C LEU A 146 5.86 -1.63 -9.05
N VAL A 147 6.46 -0.59 -9.62
CA VAL A 147 7.07 -0.67 -10.97
C VAL A 147 8.19 -1.71 -10.96
N GLY A 148 9.08 -1.66 -9.97
CA GLY A 148 10.23 -2.56 -9.91
C GLY A 148 9.81 -4.01 -9.67
N VAL A 149 8.83 -4.26 -8.79
CA VAL A 149 8.29 -5.61 -8.56
C VAL A 149 7.62 -6.13 -9.82
N LEU A 150 6.71 -5.37 -10.43
CA LEU A 150 5.97 -5.85 -11.59
C LEU A 150 6.82 -6.02 -12.86
N LYS A 151 7.96 -5.32 -12.94
CA LYS A 151 8.97 -5.53 -13.98
C LYS A 151 10.02 -6.57 -13.63
N ARG A 152 9.94 -7.20 -12.44
CA ARG A 152 10.95 -8.13 -11.90
C ARG A 152 12.35 -7.52 -11.76
N GLU A 153 12.42 -6.20 -11.59
CA GLU A 153 13.64 -5.45 -11.28
C GLU A 153 13.92 -5.43 -9.77
N ILE A 154 12.87 -5.64 -8.95
CA ILE A 154 12.94 -5.77 -7.49
C ILE A 154 12.39 -7.16 -7.12
N VAL A 155 13.15 -7.89 -6.32
CA VAL A 155 12.69 -9.13 -5.67
C VAL A 155 12.41 -8.84 -4.21
N CYS A 156 11.14 -8.86 -3.83
CA CYS A 156 10.73 -8.80 -2.44
C CYS A 156 10.89 -10.20 -1.81
N PRO A 157 11.69 -10.38 -0.76
CA PRO A 157 11.94 -11.71 -0.18
C PRO A 157 10.73 -12.32 0.52
N LEU A 158 9.67 -11.53 0.75
CA LEU A 158 8.40 -12.01 1.32
C LEU A 158 7.39 -12.42 0.25
N PHE A 159 7.65 -12.14 -1.03
CA PHE A 159 6.76 -12.57 -2.11
C PHE A 159 7.17 -13.93 -2.67
N PRO A 160 6.25 -14.65 -3.33
CA PRO A 160 6.60 -15.83 -4.10
C PRO A 160 7.70 -15.53 -5.13
N ASP A 161 8.64 -16.47 -5.31
CA ASP A 161 9.76 -16.34 -6.26
C ASP A 161 9.30 -16.12 -7.71
N ASP A 162 8.09 -16.56 -8.04
CA ASP A 162 7.45 -16.47 -9.35
C ASP A 162 6.52 -15.26 -9.50
N PHE A 163 6.36 -14.40 -8.48
CA PHE A 163 5.55 -13.19 -8.59
C PHE A 163 6.34 -12.01 -9.20
N PRO A 164 5.71 -11.21 -10.10
CA PRO A 164 4.41 -11.47 -10.74
C PRO A 164 4.50 -12.60 -11.77
N ASP A 165 3.36 -13.17 -12.16
CA ASP A 165 3.25 -14.04 -13.35
C ASP A 165 3.60 -13.29 -14.66
N GLU A 166 3.95 -14.01 -15.74
CA GLU A 166 4.27 -13.38 -17.05
C GLU A 166 3.10 -12.55 -17.59
N ASP A 167 1.88 -13.04 -17.36
CA ASP A 167 0.62 -12.43 -17.80
C ASP A 167 -0.16 -11.86 -16.60
N VAL A 168 0.52 -11.14 -15.69
CA VAL A 168 -0.13 -10.56 -14.51
C VAL A 168 -1.34 -9.71 -14.90
N VAL A 169 -2.49 -10.04 -14.33
CA VAL A 169 -3.74 -9.33 -14.54
C VAL A 169 -3.94 -8.33 -13.42
N VAL A 170 -4.35 -7.11 -13.76
CA VAL A 170 -4.76 -6.10 -12.79
C VAL A 170 -6.26 -5.92 -12.90
N GLU A 171 -6.97 -6.09 -11.79
CA GLU A 171 -8.41 -5.98 -11.69
C GLU A 171 -8.80 -4.87 -10.72
N SER A 172 -9.94 -4.24 -10.95
CA SER A 172 -10.57 -3.38 -9.95
C SER A 172 -11.31 -4.24 -8.94
N VAL A 173 -11.10 -4.01 -7.64
CA VAL A 173 -11.97 -4.55 -6.59
C VAL A 173 -13.29 -3.79 -6.48
#